data_AF-A0A1H8D250-F1
#
_entry.id   AF-A0A1H8D250-F1
#
_cell.length_a   1.000
_cell.length_b   1.000
_cell.length_c   1.000
_cell.angle_alpha   90.00
_cell.angle_beta   90.00
_cell.angle_gamma   90.00
#
_symmetry.space_group_name_H-M   'P 1'
#
loop_
_entity.id
_entity.type
_entity.pdbx_description
1 polymer ?
#
loop_
_entity_poly.entity_id
_entity_poly.type
_entity_poly.pdbx_seq_one_letter_code
_entity_poly.pdbx_strand_id
1 'polypeptide(L)' 'MLSVDFRELRTDEAYLTALKAEIGDDLDRFNADGVPEVLSKYLGSSIRVVDGDG' A
#
# COMPACT_ATOMS: atom_id res chain seq x y z
N MET A 1 15.70 13.30 -17.81
CA MET A 1 14.53 12.43 -18.02
C MET A 1 14.30 11.70 -16.70
N LEU A 2 13.23 12.04 -15.96
CA LEU A 2 12.96 11.43 -14.65
C LEU A 2 12.45 10.00 -14.90
N SER A 3 13.24 8.98 -14.57
CA SER A 3 12.82 7.58 -14.65
C SER A 3 11.94 7.29 -13.43
N VAL A 4 10.65 7.00 -13.65
CA VAL A 4 9.80 6.47 -12.58
C VAL A 4 9.97 4.95 -12.61
N ASP A 5 10.80 4.43 -11.70
CA ASP A 5 10.96 2.98 -11.56
C ASP A 5 9.70 2.43 -10.91
N PHE A 6 8.92 1.68 -11.68
CA PHE A 6 7.72 1.02 -11.18
C PHE A 6 8.13 -0.06 -10.19
N ARG A 7 7.85 0.16 -8.90
CA ARG A 7 8.11 -0.81 -7.83
C ARG A 7 6.80 -1.40 -7.36
N GLU A 8 6.67 -2.71 -7.53
CA GLU A 8 5.56 -3.49 -6.97
C GLU A 8 5.90 -3.85 -5.52
N LEU A 9 4.98 -3.56 -4.59
CA LEU A 9 5.08 -4.02 -3.20
C LEU A 9 4.61 -5.48 -3.14
N ARG A 10 5.56 -6.41 -3.00
CA ARG A 10 5.28 -7.81 -2.68
C ARG A 10 5.27 -8.02 -1.18
N THR A 11 4.14 -8.46 -0.67
CA THR A 11 3.91 -8.60 0.77
C THR A 11 2.90 -9.69 1.06
N ASP A 12 2.87 -10.23 2.27
CA ASP A 12 1.81 -11.12 2.75
C ASP A 12 0.56 -10.35 3.24
N GLU A 13 -0.53 -11.07 3.48
CA GLU A 13 -1.78 -10.50 3.99
C GLU A 13 -1.65 -9.88 5.37
N ALA A 14 -0.82 -10.45 6.26
CA ALA A 14 -0.67 -9.96 7.62
C ALA A 14 0.03 -8.58 7.61
N TYR A 15 1.11 -8.46 6.84
CA TYR A 15 1.79 -7.19 6.64
C TYR A 15 0.91 -6.18 5.91
N LEU A 16 0.16 -6.58 4.87
CA LEU A 16 -0.75 -5.65 4.20
C LEU A 16 -1.87 -5.17 5.14
N THR A 17 -2.36 -6.04 6.02
CA THR A 17 -3.36 -5.69 7.03
C THR A 17 -2.80 -4.72 8.07
N ALA A 18 -1.59 -4.98 8.58
CA ALA A 18 -0.91 -4.07 9.48
C ALA A 18 -0.67 -2.70 8.83
N LEU A 19 -0.16 -2.68 7.59
CA LEU A 19 0.05 -1.45 6.83
C LEU A 19 -1.26 -0.65 6.67
N LYS A 20 -2.37 -1.32 6.34
CA LYS A 20 -3.68 -0.68 6.22
C LYS A 20 -4.16 -0.09 7.56
N ALA A 21 -3.91 -0.77 8.68
CA ALA A 21 -4.28 -0.29 10.01
C ALA A 21 -3.51 0.97 10.39
N GLU A 22 -2.18 0.96 10.23
CA GLU A 22 -1.32 2.12 10.52
C GLU A 22 -1.67 3.32 9.61
N ILE A 23 -1.91 3.09 8.31
CA ILE A 23 -2.39 4.15 7.41
C ILE A 23 -3.73 4.72 7.88
N GLY A 24 -4.62 3.86 8.39
CA GLY A 24 -5.92 4.25 8.92
C GLY A 24 -5.84 5.16 10.14
N ASP A 25 -4.84 4.94 11.01
CA ASP A 25 -4.58 5.77 12.18
C ASP A 25 -4.00 7.15 11.79
N ASP A 26 -3.15 7.17 10.76
CA ASP A 26 -2.42 8.34 10.27
C ASP A 26 -3.00 8.99 9.00
N LEU A 27 -4.31 8.83 8.70
CA LEU A 27 -4.91 9.28 7.43
C LEU A 27 -4.71 10.77 7.11
N ASP A 28 -4.75 11.62 8.14
CA ASP A 28 -4.56 13.07 8.03
C ASP A 28 -3.23 13.43 7.36
N ARG A 29 -2.17 12.66 7.64
CA ARG A 29 -0.83 12.86 7.05
C ARG A 29 -0.80 12.62 5.56
N PHE A 30 -1.70 11.77 5.06
CA PHE A 30 -1.82 11.46 3.63
C PHE A 30 -2.78 12.38 2.89
N ASN A 31 -3.48 13.28 3.63
CA ASN A 31 -4.57 14.11 3.12
C ASN A 31 -5.56 13.24 2.33
N ALA A 32 -6.05 12.19 2.98
CA ALA A 32 -6.91 11.20 2.35
C ALA A 32 -8.10 10.87 3.26
N ASP A 33 -9.25 10.62 2.65
CA ASP A 33 -10.48 10.23 3.35
C ASP A 33 -10.50 8.73 3.72
N GLY A 34 -9.52 7.95 3.25
CA GLY A 34 -9.42 6.54 3.61
C GLY A 34 -8.20 5.81 3.05
N VAL A 35 -7.93 4.67 3.67
CA VAL A 35 -6.84 3.75 3.30
C VAL A 35 -6.83 3.36 1.81
N PRO A 36 -7.96 2.98 1.17
CA PRO A 36 -7.93 2.61 -0.26
C PRO A 36 -7.50 3.76 -1.18
N GLU A 37 -7.78 5.01 -0.79
CA GLU A 37 -7.32 6.19 -1.52
C GLU A 37 -5.80 6.36 -1.37
N VAL A 38 -5.26 6.23 -0.15
CA VAL A 38 -3.80 6.27 0.09
C VAL A 38 -3.08 5.20 -0.71
N LEU A 39 -3.56 3.95 -0.66
CA LEU A 39 -2.96 2.86 -1.42
C LEU A 39 -2.99 3.15 -2.93
N SER A 40 -4.11 3.63 -3.46
CA SER A 40 -4.23 3.96 -4.88
C SER A 40 -3.35 5.16 -5.30
N LYS A 41 -3.19 6.15 -4.43
CA LYS A 41 -2.40 7.38 -4.69
C LYS A 41 -0.90 7.13 -4.68
N TYR A 42 -0.41 6.28 -3.77
CA TYR A 42 1.03 6.07 -3.56
C TYR A 42 1.54 4.74 -4.11
N LEU A 43 0.74 3.67 -4.06
CA LEU A 43 1.11 2.34 -4.54
C LEU A 43 0.35 1.94 -5.81
N GLY A 44 -0.72 2.65 -6.16
CA GLY A 44 -1.57 2.30 -7.30
C GLY A 44 -2.11 0.87 -7.18
N SER A 45 -2.15 0.18 -8.32
CA SER A 45 -2.51 -1.25 -8.40
C SER A 45 -1.31 -2.19 -8.19
N SER A 46 -0.16 -1.67 -7.75
CA SER A 46 1.12 -2.37 -7.71
C SER A 46 1.36 -3.10 -6.38
N ILE A 47 0.31 -3.63 -5.78
CA ILE A 47 0.39 -4.40 -4.54
C ILE A 47 0.12 -5.85 -4.89
N ARG A 48 1.13 -6.69 -4.72
CA ARG A 48 1.03 -8.14 -4.91
C ARG A 48 1.03 -8.79 -3.54
N VAL A 49 -0.14 -9.28 -3.14
CA VAL A 49 -0.23 -10.16 -1.99
C VAL A 49 0.31 -11.52 -2.42
N VAL A 50 1.43 -11.92 -1.82
CA VAL A 50 1.91 -13.29 -1.91
C VAL A 50 1.30 -14.02 -0.71
N ASP A 51 0.31 -14.87 -0.99
CA ASP A 51 -0.07 -15.87 0.00
C ASP A 51 1.18 -16.72 0.25
N GLY A 52 1.60 -16.79 1.51
CA GLY A 52 2.71 -17.64 1.91
C GLY A 52 2.25 -19.10 1.85
N ASP A 53 1.91 -19.60 0.67
CA ASP A 53 1.62 -21.01 0.45
C ASP A 53 2.97 -21.77 0.48
N GLY A 54 3.25 -22.38 1.64
CA GLY A 54 4.16 -23.54 1.78
C GLY A 54 5.62 -23.25 2.07
#